data_AF-A0A7Y5LSU1-F1
#
_entry.id   AF-A0A7Y5LSU1-F1
#
_cell.length_a   1.000
_cell.length_b   1.000
_cell.length_c   1.000
_cell.angle_alpha   90.00
_cell.angle_beta   90.00
_cell.angle_gamma   90.00
#
_symmetry.space_group_name_H-M   'P 1'
#
loop_
_entity.id
_entity.type
_entity.pdbx_description
1 polymer ?
#
loop_
_entity_poly.entity_id
_entity_poly.type
_entity_poly.pdbx_seq_one_letter_code
_entity_poly.pdbx_strand_id
1 'polypeptide(L)'
;GSWIYIGTQGILQGTYETFAAAARTHFGTDSLRGRLVLTAGLGGMGGAQPLAVTMVGGVCIAVEVDSNRIQKRLTTRYCDRQTDQVGEALEWAHSAMAAKQPLSIALKGNAGDVLPAILQLGVVPDLVTDQTSAHDPLNGYVPHGLPYEHALQLRRDNPEEYQRLSLNTMALHVETMLGFLDKGSHVFDYGNNIRAFAYDQGVTRAFDFPGFVPAYIRPLFCEGKGPFRWVALSGDPNDILITDNTIREILPHDTALMRWLDMAEARVAFQGLPARICWLGYGDRERVGLAFNALVRDGKVKAPIVIGRDHLDCGSVASPNRETEAMKDGSDAIADWPILNALVNAVNGASWVSVHHGGGVGMGYSLHAGMVIVADGTVEADARLGRVLQSDPGMGVLRHVDAGYDEAILCAAAKGVRTPATF
;
A
#
# COMPACT_ATOMS: atom_id res chain seq x y z
N GLY A 1 -13.26 -9.53 0.04
CA GLY A 1 -13.51 -10.67 -0.86
C GLY A 1 -12.74 -11.91 -0.45
N SER A 2 -11.42 -11.83 -0.30
CA SER A 2 -10.52 -12.99 -0.24
C SER A 2 -9.99 -13.37 1.15
N TRP A 3 -10.60 -12.83 2.20
CA TRP A 3 -10.37 -13.17 3.61
C TRP A 3 -8.89 -13.18 4.07
N ILE A 4 -8.11 -12.18 3.66
CA ILE A 4 -6.70 -12.02 4.05
C ILE A 4 -6.34 -10.59 4.49
N TYR A 5 -7.36 -9.86 4.96
CA TYR A 5 -7.18 -8.51 5.50
C TYR A 5 -6.72 -8.57 6.96
N ILE A 6 -5.59 -7.92 7.26
CA ILE A 6 -4.93 -7.93 8.58
C ILE A 6 -4.96 -6.57 9.27
N GLY A 7 -6.02 -5.80 9.02
CA GLY A 7 -6.12 -4.42 9.48
C GLY A 7 -5.26 -3.47 8.64
N THR A 8 -4.99 -2.30 9.20
CA THR A 8 -4.22 -1.21 8.57
C THR A 8 -2.76 -1.64 8.32
N GLN A 9 -2.26 -2.63 9.06
CA GLN A 9 -0.91 -3.16 8.87
C GLN A 9 -0.69 -3.73 7.46
N GLY A 10 -1.73 -4.24 6.79
CA GLY A 10 -1.58 -4.93 5.50
C GLY A 10 -0.92 -4.09 4.40
N ILE A 11 -1.11 -2.76 4.42
CA ILE A 11 -0.49 -1.83 3.46
C ILE A 11 0.69 -1.05 4.04
N LEU A 12 0.89 -1.11 5.36
CA LEU A 12 1.80 -0.22 6.08
C LEU A 12 3.23 -0.28 5.53
N GLN A 13 3.75 -1.48 5.27
CA GLN A 13 5.10 -1.59 4.71
C GLN A 13 5.19 -1.06 3.29
N GLY A 14 4.19 -1.28 2.44
CA GLY A 14 4.19 -0.71 1.08
C GLY A 14 4.21 0.82 1.11
N THR A 15 3.48 1.42 2.06
CA THR A 15 3.49 2.87 2.28
C THR A 15 4.80 3.36 2.87
N TYR A 16 5.38 2.63 3.81
CA TYR A 16 6.72 2.90 4.33
C TYR A 16 7.77 2.86 3.20
N GLU A 17 7.78 1.81 2.38
CA GLU A 17 8.74 1.65 1.27
C GLU A 17 8.55 2.73 0.21
N THR A 18 7.31 3.14 -0.07
CA THR A 18 7.03 4.25 -0.99
C THR A 18 7.67 5.55 -0.48
N PHE A 19 7.44 5.90 0.78
CA PHE A 19 8.01 7.13 1.35
C PHE A 19 9.53 7.05 1.54
N ALA A 20 10.07 5.87 1.87
CA ALA A 20 11.51 5.65 1.95
C ALA A 20 12.17 5.78 0.58
N ALA A 21 11.56 5.24 -0.48
CA ALA A 21 12.01 5.39 -1.85
C ALA A 21 11.90 6.83 -2.34
N ALA A 22 10.79 7.53 -2.07
CA ALA A 22 10.64 8.95 -2.38
C ALA A 22 11.72 9.79 -1.67
N ALA A 23 12.05 9.46 -0.42
CA ALA A 23 13.14 10.13 0.30
C ALA A 23 14.49 9.97 -0.38
N ARG A 24 14.82 8.75 -0.84
CA ARG A 24 16.05 8.47 -1.57
C ARG A 24 16.08 9.19 -2.92
N THR A 25 15.00 9.12 -3.68
CA THR A 25 14.92 9.67 -5.04
C THR A 25 15.01 11.18 -5.05
N HIS A 26 14.27 11.86 -4.17
CA HIS A 26 14.11 13.31 -4.24
C HIS A 26 15.03 14.08 -3.30
N PHE A 27 15.48 13.45 -2.21
CA PHE A 27 16.27 14.12 -1.18
C PHE A 27 17.62 13.47 -0.91
N GLY A 28 17.95 12.36 -1.58
CA GLY A 28 19.22 11.65 -1.43
C GLY A 28 19.41 11.03 -0.03
N THR A 29 18.33 10.80 0.73
CA THR A 29 18.38 10.31 2.11
C THR A 29 17.41 9.15 2.34
N ASP A 30 17.73 8.26 3.28
CA ASP A 30 16.81 7.19 3.73
C ASP A 30 15.73 7.67 4.72
N SER A 31 15.53 8.99 4.82
CA SER A 31 14.67 9.58 5.84
C SER A 31 14.03 10.88 5.37
N LEU A 32 12.83 11.14 5.89
CA LEU A 32 12.05 12.37 5.71
C LEU A 32 12.19 13.35 6.88
N ARG A 33 13.25 13.22 7.71
CA ARG A 33 13.46 14.12 8.86
C ARG A 33 13.49 15.58 8.45
N GLY A 34 12.63 16.38 9.09
CA GLY A 34 12.47 17.81 8.79
C GLY A 34 11.63 18.10 7.56
N ARG A 35 10.92 17.11 7.01
CA ARG A 35 10.09 17.24 5.81
C ARG A 35 8.62 17.01 6.11
N LEU A 36 7.76 17.70 5.35
CA LEU A 36 6.31 17.60 5.43
C LEU A 36 5.74 16.75 4.30
N VAL A 37 4.91 15.78 4.67
CA VAL A 37 4.03 15.05 3.77
C VAL A 37 2.60 15.54 4.01
N LEU A 38 1.93 15.95 2.93
CA LEU A 38 0.50 16.27 2.93
C LEU A 38 -0.27 15.18 2.19
N THR A 39 -1.32 14.66 2.83
CA THR A 39 -2.19 13.65 2.22
C THR A 39 -3.63 13.76 2.72
N ALA A 40 -4.54 12.95 2.19
CA ALA A 40 -5.89 12.78 2.68
C ALA A 40 -6.33 11.30 2.71
N GLY A 41 -7.39 11.05 3.48
CA GLY A 41 -8.00 9.74 3.68
C GLY A 41 -7.37 8.93 4.81
N LEU A 42 -8.10 8.75 5.91
CA LEU A 42 -7.74 7.91 7.06
C LEU A 42 -8.64 6.67 7.15
N GLY A 43 -8.95 6.09 5.98
CA GLY A 43 -9.66 4.83 5.81
C GLY A 43 -8.88 3.61 6.32
N GLY A 44 -9.37 2.40 6.02
CA GLY A 44 -8.72 1.16 6.45
C GLY A 44 -7.25 1.07 6.01
N MET A 45 -6.99 1.43 4.76
CA MET A 45 -5.66 1.50 4.14
C MET A 45 -5.04 2.90 4.34
N GLY A 46 -5.79 3.95 4.03
CA GLY A 46 -5.46 5.38 4.27
C GLY A 46 -4.85 5.69 5.62
N GLY A 47 -5.36 5.04 6.67
CA GLY A 47 -4.86 5.19 8.04
C GLY A 47 -3.42 4.72 8.25
N ALA A 48 -2.78 4.04 7.30
CA ALA A 48 -1.38 3.63 7.39
C ALA A 48 -0.41 4.77 7.06
N GLN A 49 -0.85 5.77 6.28
CA GLN A 49 0.01 6.86 5.81
C GLN A 49 0.71 7.63 6.94
N PRO A 50 0.02 8.04 8.02
CA PRO A 50 0.69 8.85 9.05
C PRO A 50 1.75 8.05 9.82
N LEU A 51 1.48 6.77 10.11
CA LEU A 51 2.46 5.89 10.72
C LEU A 51 3.64 5.62 9.78
N ALA A 52 3.40 5.36 8.50
CA ALA A 52 4.46 5.14 7.51
C ALA A 52 5.40 6.34 7.40
N VAL A 53 4.85 7.55 7.28
CA VAL A 53 5.65 8.80 7.21
C VAL A 53 6.50 8.98 8.48
N THR A 54 5.91 8.76 9.66
CA THR A 54 6.66 8.90 10.93
C THR A 54 7.70 7.79 11.14
N MET A 55 7.50 6.59 10.58
CA MET A 55 8.52 5.52 10.55
C MET A 55 9.70 5.85 9.63
N VAL A 56 9.49 6.65 8.56
CA VAL A 56 10.57 7.20 7.72
C VAL A 56 11.17 8.49 8.35
N GLY A 57 10.61 8.95 9.47
CA GLY A 57 11.09 10.09 10.26
C GLY A 57 10.51 11.45 9.87
N GLY A 58 9.48 11.49 9.02
CA GLY A 58 8.86 12.71 8.53
C GLY A 58 7.70 13.23 9.39
N VAL A 59 7.19 14.38 8.99
CA VAL A 59 5.96 14.98 9.53
C VAL A 59 4.83 14.76 8.53
N CYS A 60 3.66 14.32 9.00
CA CYS A 60 2.50 14.06 8.17
C CYS A 60 1.32 14.92 8.61
N ILE A 61 0.69 15.64 7.67
CA ILE A 61 -0.67 16.14 7.82
C ILE A 61 -1.57 15.28 6.93
N ALA A 62 -2.53 14.59 7.53
CA ALA A 62 -3.49 13.75 6.84
C ALA A 62 -4.91 14.30 7.04
N VAL A 63 -5.53 14.79 5.98
CA VAL A 63 -6.89 15.35 6.00
C VAL A 63 -7.93 14.22 6.01
N GLU A 64 -8.90 14.30 6.91
CA GLU A 64 -10.00 13.33 7.00
C GLU A 64 -11.30 14.03 7.41
N VAL A 65 -12.40 13.71 6.74
CA VAL A 65 -13.69 14.36 6.97
C VAL A 65 -14.49 13.70 8.09
N ASP A 66 -14.33 12.39 8.30
CA ASP A 66 -15.05 11.60 9.30
C ASP A 66 -14.25 11.49 10.62
N SER A 67 -14.75 12.15 11.66
CA SER A 67 -14.19 12.09 13.02
C SER A 67 -14.03 10.67 13.56
N ASN A 68 -14.89 9.72 13.18
CA ASN A 68 -14.78 8.34 13.64
C ASN A 68 -13.55 7.63 13.05
N ARG A 69 -13.20 7.97 11.80
CA ARG A 69 -11.99 7.44 11.14
C ARG A 69 -10.74 7.97 11.83
N ILE A 70 -10.71 9.26 12.15
CA ILE A 70 -9.61 9.88 12.91
C ILE A 70 -9.46 9.20 14.27
N GLN A 71 -10.54 9.13 15.04
CA GLN A 71 -10.53 8.54 16.38
C GLN A 71 -10.02 7.09 16.35
N LYS A 72 -10.43 6.32 15.33
CA LYS A 72 -9.93 4.96 15.14
C LYS A 72 -8.41 4.92 14.98
N ARG A 73 -7.79 5.86 14.26
CA ARG A 73 -6.32 5.87 14.03
C ARG A 73 -5.55 6.27 15.27
N LEU A 74 -6.08 7.22 16.03
CA LEU A 74 -5.54 7.58 17.35
C LEU A 74 -5.57 6.35 18.28
N THR A 75 -6.73 5.68 18.41
CA THR A 75 -6.88 4.49 19.26
C THR A 75 -5.95 3.35 18.84
N THR A 76 -5.76 3.12 17.54
CA THR A 76 -4.88 2.07 17.04
C THR A 76 -3.40 2.48 16.96
N ARG A 77 -3.04 3.69 17.40
CA ARG A 77 -1.66 4.26 17.36
C ARG A 77 -1.08 4.39 15.95
N TYR A 78 -1.94 4.67 14.98
CA TYR A 78 -1.55 4.94 13.59
C TYR A 78 -1.48 6.45 13.26
N CYS A 79 -1.87 7.31 14.20
CA CYS A 79 -1.77 8.76 14.13
C CYS A 79 -1.53 9.31 15.53
N ASP A 80 -0.77 10.41 15.68
CA ASP A 80 -0.36 10.94 16.99
C ASP A 80 -1.31 12.00 17.54
N ARG A 81 -1.72 12.96 16.70
CA ARG A 81 -2.56 14.11 17.11
C ARG A 81 -3.71 14.33 16.15
N GLN A 82 -4.71 15.09 16.60
CA GLN A 82 -5.78 15.60 15.76
C GLN A 82 -6.07 17.07 16.06
N THR A 83 -6.57 17.79 15.06
CA THR A 83 -7.16 19.12 15.19
C THR A 83 -8.16 19.34 14.05
N ASP A 84 -9.05 20.32 14.18
CA ASP A 84 -9.91 20.82 13.10
C ASP A 84 -9.50 22.22 12.59
N GLN A 85 -8.37 22.74 13.08
CA GLN A 85 -7.85 24.05 12.71
C GLN A 85 -6.61 23.93 11.82
N VAL A 86 -6.68 24.46 10.60
CA VAL A 86 -5.56 24.46 9.64
C VAL A 86 -4.32 25.14 10.24
N GLY A 87 -4.50 26.30 10.89
CA GLY A 87 -3.39 27.04 11.52
C GLY A 87 -2.64 26.23 12.57
N GLU A 88 -3.37 25.60 13.50
CA GLU A 88 -2.78 24.76 14.55
C GLU A 88 -2.04 23.55 13.97
N ALA A 89 -2.61 22.87 12.95
CA ALA A 89 -1.96 21.76 12.28
C ALA A 89 -0.61 22.19 11.64
N LEU A 90 -0.59 23.35 10.99
CA LEU A 90 0.62 23.90 10.38
C LEU A 90 1.66 24.32 11.44
N GLU A 91 1.24 24.94 12.54
CA GLU A 91 2.13 25.31 13.65
C GLU A 91 2.82 24.09 14.27
N TRP A 92 2.06 23.02 14.53
CA TRP A 92 2.62 21.76 15.02
C TRP A 92 3.57 21.14 14.01
N ALA A 93 3.20 21.12 12.73
CA ALA A 93 4.04 20.57 11.67
C ALA A 93 5.36 21.32 11.54
N HIS A 94 5.32 22.66 11.50
CA HIS A 94 6.51 23.50 11.44
C HIS A 94 7.42 23.30 12.66
N SER A 95 6.84 23.24 13.86
CA SER A 95 7.60 22.99 15.09
C SER A 95 8.29 21.63 15.07
N ALA A 96 7.60 20.58 14.64
CA ALA A 96 8.13 19.22 14.55
C ALA A 96 9.23 19.11 13.48
N MET A 97 9.03 19.72 12.31
CA MET A 97 10.04 19.79 11.25
C MET A 97 11.32 20.49 11.72
N ALA A 98 11.19 21.65 12.36
CA ALA A 98 12.32 22.40 12.89
C ALA A 98 13.09 21.60 13.97
N ALA A 99 12.38 20.88 14.83
CA ALA A 99 12.95 19.98 15.82
C ALA A 99 13.47 18.64 15.24
N LYS A 100 13.24 18.38 13.94
CA LYS A 100 13.52 17.10 13.26
C LYS A 100 12.93 15.89 13.99
N GLN A 101 11.73 16.06 14.55
CA GLN A 101 10.96 15.04 15.24
C GLN A 101 9.81 14.56 14.33
N PRO A 102 9.62 13.24 14.17
CA PRO A 102 8.49 12.73 13.43
C PRO A 102 7.19 13.05 14.17
N LEU A 103 6.17 13.47 13.43
CA LEU A 103 4.84 13.76 13.97
C LEU A 103 3.76 13.51 12.92
N SER A 104 2.69 12.82 13.29
CA SER A 104 1.50 12.67 12.46
C SER A 104 0.29 13.41 13.02
N ILE A 105 -0.36 14.19 12.16
CA ILE A 105 -1.47 15.08 12.49
C ILE A 105 -2.65 14.73 11.59
N ALA A 106 -3.75 14.30 12.19
CA ALA A 106 -5.03 14.20 11.51
C ALA A 106 -5.72 15.56 11.52
N LEU A 107 -5.96 16.14 10.35
CA LEU A 107 -6.67 17.41 10.21
C LEU A 107 -8.11 17.13 9.79
N LYS A 108 -9.07 17.41 10.67
CA LYS A 108 -10.49 17.20 10.39
C LYS A 108 -10.96 18.21 9.36
N GLY A 109 -11.39 17.74 8.19
CA GLY A 109 -11.91 18.59 7.12
C GLY A 109 -12.08 17.84 5.81
N ASN A 110 -12.68 18.49 4.81
CA ASN A 110 -12.75 17.95 3.47
C ASN A 110 -11.46 18.30 2.70
N ALA A 111 -10.85 17.33 2.02
CA ALA A 111 -9.64 17.56 1.23
C ALA A 111 -9.86 18.62 0.13
N GLY A 112 -11.05 18.67 -0.47
CA GLY A 112 -11.44 19.67 -1.48
C GLY A 112 -11.59 21.10 -0.93
N ASP A 113 -11.61 21.29 0.39
CA ASP A 113 -11.62 22.62 1.04
C ASP A 113 -10.25 22.94 1.68
N VAL A 114 -9.66 21.95 2.37
CA VAL A 114 -8.45 22.13 3.17
C VAL A 114 -7.20 22.25 2.31
N LEU A 115 -7.02 21.42 1.28
CA LEU A 115 -5.82 21.49 0.44
C LEU A 115 -5.73 22.83 -0.31
N PRO A 116 -6.82 23.36 -0.93
CA PRO A 116 -6.79 24.68 -1.53
C PRO A 116 -6.41 25.77 -0.53
N ALA A 117 -6.93 25.71 0.70
CA ALA A 117 -6.59 26.66 1.75
C ALA A 117 -5.09 26.62 2.11
N ILE A 118 -4.51 25.43 2.25
CA ILE A 118 -3.06 25.26 2.50
C ILE A 118 -2.23 25.83 1.34
N LEU A 119 -2.64 25.56 0.09
CA LEU A 119 -1.95 26.07 -1.10
C LEU A 119 -2.01 27.61 -1.19
N GLN A 120 -3.16 28.20 -0.85
CA GLN A 120 -3.37 29.66 -0.82
C GLN A 120 -2.54 30.35 0.27
N LEU A 121 -2.36 29.71 1.42
CA LEU A 121 -1.45 30.17 2.48
C LEU A 121 0.03 30.13 2.08
N GLY A 122 0.36 29.58 0.90
CA GLY A 122 1.72 29.53 0.39
C GLY A 122 2.58 28.45 1.03
N VAL A 123 1.97 27.51 1.77
CA VAL A 123 2.67 26.34 2.31
C VAL A 123 2.98 25.39 1.15
N VAL A 124 4.22 24.93 1.06
CA VAL A 124 4.68 23.97 0.03
C VAL A 124 5.19 22.73 0.76
N PRO A 125 4.39 21.66 0.87
CA PRO A 125 4.85 20.38 1.42
C PRO A 125 5.98 19.79 0.56
N ASP A 126 6.86 18.99 1.16
CA ASP A 126 7.90 18.30 0.40
C ASP A 126 7.31 17.19 -0.49
N LEU A 127 6.36 16.42 0.05
CA LEU A 127 5.62 15.37 -0.67
C LEU A 127 4.11 15.61 -0.57
N VAL A 128 3.38 15.38 -1.66
CA VAL A 128 1.91 15.41 -1.69
C VAL A 128 1.37 14.15 -2.35
N THR A 129 0.36 13.54 -1.74
CA THR A 129 -0.31 12.35 -2.26
C THR A 129 -1.75 12.29 -1.78
N ASP A 130 -2.54 11.30 -2.22
CA ASP A 130 -3.90 11.08 -1.73
C ASP A 130 -4.23 9.59 -1.57
N GLN A 131 -5.00 9.24 -0.54
CA GLN A 131 -5.57 7.92 -0.34
C GLN A 131 -7.04 7.96 0.14
N THR A 132 -7.79 8.99 -0.25
CA THR A 132 -9.25 8.95 -0.20
C THR A 132 -9.77 7.77 -1.04
N SER A 133 -11.01 7.34 -0.82
CA SER A 133 -11.62 6.28 -1.63
C SER A 133 -12.18 6.85 -2.95
N ALA A 134 -11.35 7.54 -3.73
CA ALA A 134 -11.75 8.15 -5.01
C ALA A 134 -12.28 7.12 -6.03
N HIS A 135 -11.83 5.87 -5.94
CA HIS A 135 -12.28 4.74 -6.76
C HIS A 135 -13.79 4.44 -6.71
N ASP A 136 -14.51 4.98 -5.72
CA ASP A 136 -15.96 4.88 -5.60
C ASP A 136 -16.54 6.28 -5.33
N PRO A 137 -16.88 7.04 -6.38
CA PRO A 137 -17.38 8.42 -6.23
C PRO A 137 -18.70 8.53 -5.45
N LEU A 138 -19.48 7.44 -5.33
CA LEU A 138 -20.74 7.43 -4.60
C LEU A 138 -20.53 7.15 -3.10
N ASN A 139 -19.71 6.17 -2.74
CA ASN A 139 -19.56 5.76 -1.34
C ASN A 139 -18.27 6.24 -0.67
N GLY A 140 -17.25 6.58 -1.47
CA GLY A 140 -15.88 6.71 -1.02
C GLY A 140 -15.37 8.15 -0.89
N TYR A 141 -15.91 9.08 -1.66
CA TYR A 141 -15.44 10.48 -1.68
C TYR A 141 -16.56 11.43 -1.30
N VAL A 142 -16.28 12.38 -0.41
CA VAL A 142 -17.29 13.31 0.11
C VAL A 142 -17.22 14.63 -0.64
N PRO A 143 -18.34 15.12 -1.21
CA PRO A 143 -18.41 16.43 -1.83
C PRO A 143 -17.98 17.56 -0.88
N HIS A 144 -17.19 18.51 -1.38
CA HIS A 144 -16.81 19.69 -0.61
C HIS A 144 -17.91 20.75 -0.56
N GLY A 145 -17.75 21.77 0.30
CA GLY A 145 -18.71 22.88 0.41
C GLY A 145 -20.03 22.52 1.10
N LEU A 146 -20.17 21.31 1.64
CA LEU A 146 -21.33 20.84 2.40
C LEU A 146 -20.90 20.34 3.79
N PRO A 147 -21.73 20.57 4.85
CA PRO A 147 -21.54 19.87 6.11
C PRO A 147 -21.59 18.34 5.89
N TYR A 148 -20.71 17.60 6.59
CA TYR A 148 -20.57 16.15 6.42
C TYR A 148 -21.91 15.38 6.53
N GLU A 149 -22.73 15.70 7.53
CA GLU A 149 -24.05 15.09 7.73
C GLU A 149 -25.01 15.35 6.56
N HIS A 150 -24.96 16.54 5.97
CA HIS A 150 -25.76 16.87 4.78
C HIS A 150 -25.28 16.10 3.55
N ALA A 151 -23.97 15.89 3.41
CA ALA A 151 -23.43 15.05 2.34
C ALA A 151 -23.90 13.59 2.50
N LEU A 152 -23.95 13.06 3.73
CA LEU A 152 -24.48 11.71 3.99
C LEU A 152 -25.97 11.61 3.67
N GLN A 153 -26.76 12.65 3.97
CA GLN A 153 -28.17 12.72 3.58
C GLN A 153 -28.32 12.75 2.06
N LEU A 154 -27.57 13.62 1.37
CA LEU A 154 -27.59 13.75 -0.08
C LEU A 154 -27.27 12.42 -0.78
N ARG A 155 -26.29 11.65 -0.27
CA ARG A 155 -25.96 10.33 -0.80
C ARG A 155 -27.16 9.38 -0.83
N ARG A 156 -28.05 9.47 0.16
CA ARG A 156 -29.25 8.63 0.26
C ARG A 156 -30.38 9.14 -0.61
N ASP A 157 -30.62 10.45 -0.58
CA ASP A 157 -31.80 11.06 -1.20
C ASP A 157 -31.62 11.31 -2.69
N ASN A 158 -30.39 11.65 -3.12
CA ASN A 158 -30.04 11.92 -4.52
C ASN A 158 -28.60 11.44 -4.83
N PRO A 159 -28.41 10.12 -5.00
CA PRO A 159 -27.08 9.53 -5.24
C PRO A 159 -26.40 10.04 -6.52
N GLU A 160 -27.17 10.38 -7.56
CA GLU A 160 -26.63 10.90 -8.82
C GLU A 160 -25.98 12.29 -8.60
N GLU A 161 -26.69 13.18 -7.90
CA GLU A 161 -26.16 14.50 -7.57
C GLU A 161 -24.96 14.40 -6.63
N TYR A 162 -25.01 13.49 -5.64
CA TYR A 162 -23.86 13.22 -4.78
C TYR A 162 -22.64 12.82 -5.60
N GLN A 163 -22.80 11.86 -6.53
CA GLN A 163 -21.72 11.37 -7.36
C GLN A 163 -21.13 12.49 -8.23
N ARG A 164 -21.99 13.30 -8.85
CA ARG A 164 -21.57 14.46 -9.65
C ARG A 164 -20.74 15.45 -8.84
N LEU A 165 -21.19 15.79 -7.63
CA LEU A 165 -20.47 16.71 -6.75
C LEU A 165 -19.16 16.10 -6.22
N SER A 166 -19.12 14.79 -5.96
CA SER A 166 -17.89 14.08 -5.59
C SER A 166 -16.85 14.15 -6.70
N LEU A 167 -17.25 13.90 -7.95
CA LEU A 167 -16.37 13.99 -9.12
C LEU A 167 -15.82 15.42 -9.30
N ASN A 168 -16.67 16.44 -9.19
CA ASN A 168 -16.22 17.85 -9.22
C ASN A 168 -15.20 18.13 -8.10
N THR A 169 -15.41 17.56 -6.91
CA THR A 169 -14.49 17.74 -5.79
C THR A 169 -13.15 17.04 -6.04
N MET A 170 -13.15 15.86 -6.67
CA MET A 170 -11.91 15.18 -7.09
C MET A 170 -11.14 16.00 -8.11
N ALA A 171 -11.83 16.63 -9.07
CA ALA A 171 -11.21 17.51 -10.06
C ALA A 171 -10.48 18.68 -9.38
N LEU A 172 -11.16 19.40 -8.48
CA LEU A 172 -10.56 20.49 -7.69
C LEU A 172 -9.38 19.99 -6.84
N HIS A 173 -9.51 18.82 -6.22
CA HIS A 173 -8.43 18.22 -5.43
C HIS A 173 -7.19 17.99 -6.31
N VAL A 174 -7.35 17.38 -7.49
CA VAL A 174 -6.24 17.12 -8.42
C VAL A 174 -5.65 18.42 -8.98
N GLU A 175 -6.47 19.42 -9.33
CA GLU A 175 -5.97 20.75 -9.69
C GLU A 175 -5.13 21.37 -8.57
N THR A 176 -5.51 21.15 -7.32
CA THR A 176 -4.75 21.62 -6.17
C THR A 176 -3.44 20.85 -5.99
N MET A 177 -3.44 19.53 -6.21
CA MET A 177 -2.22 18.71 -6.25
C MET A 177 -1.27 19.20 -7.35
N LEU A 178 -1.78 19.54 -8.53
CA LEU A 178 -1.00 20.16 -9.60
C LEU A 178 -0.47 21.54 -9.20
N GLY A 179 -1.24 22.32 -8.45
CA GLY A 179 -0.77 23.58 -7.88
C GLY A 179 0.40 23.42 -6.91
N PHE A 180 0.43 22.33 -6.12
CA PHE A 180 1.60 21.99 -5.30
C PHE A 180 2.79 21.54 -6.17
N LEU A 181 2.55 20.73 -7.20
CA LEU A 181 3.56 20.33 -8.17
C LEU A 181 4.22 21.54 -8.82
N ASP A 182 3.42 22.51 -9.28
CA ASP A 182 3.88 23.75 -9.92
C ASP A 182 4.69 24.65 -8.96
N LYS A 183 4.46 24.51 -7.64
CA LYS A 183 5.25 25.19 -6.59
C LYS A 183 6.48 24.40 -6.13
N GLY A 184 6.72 23.20 -6.66
CA GLY A 184 7.92 22.39 -6.42
C GLY A 184 7.76 21.24 -5.43
N SER A 185 6.54 20.92 -4.97
CA SER A 185 6.30 19.69 -4.22
C SER A 185 6.49 18.47 -5.12
N HIS A 186 6.96 17.35 -4.58
CA HIS A 186 6.91 16.08 -5.29
C HIS A 186 5.55 15.43 -5.07
N VAL A 187 4.79 15.28 -6.16
CA VAL A 187 3.41 14.79 -6.14
C VAL A 187 3.35 13.41 -6.77
N PHE A 188 2.54 12.52 -6.20
CA PHE A 188 2.26 11.21 -6.79
C PHE A 188 0.86 10.71 -6.42
N ASP A 189 0.33 9.81 -7.23
CA ASP A 189 -0.92 9.10 -6.98
C ASP A 189 -0.66 7.81 -6.19
N TYR A 190 -1.48 7.56 -5.16
CA TYR A 190 -1.35 6.39 -4.29
C TYR A 190 -2.41 5.32 -4.55
N GLY A 191 -2.80 5.17 -5.82
CA GLY A 191 -3.50 4.00 -6.31
C GLY A 191 -4.99 3.95 -5.99
N ASN A 192 -5.63 5.12 -5.94
CA ASN A 192 -7.07 5.27 -5.73
C ASN A 192 -7.83 5.77 -6.96
N ASN A 193 -7.14 5.94 -8.09
CA ASN A 193 -7.68 6.35 -9.39
C ASN A 193 -8.20 7.81 -9.45
N ILE A 194 -7.79 8.68 -8.52
CA ILE A 194 -8.26 10.07 -8.48
C ILE A 194 -7.90 10.84 -9.77
N ARG A 195 -6.73 10.55 -10.35
CA ARG A 195 -6.28 11.18 -11.61
C ARG A 195 -7.22 10.91 -12.78
N ALA A 196 -7.68 9.66 -12.94
CA ALA A 196 -8.58 9.30 -14.03
C ALA A 196 -9.92 10.01 -13.91
N PHE A 197 -10.52 10.03 -12.71
CA PHE A 197 -11.77 10.75 -12.48
C PHE A 197 -11.62 12.25 -12.69
N ALA A 198 -10.51 12.86 -12.27
CA ALA A 198 -10.24 14.27 -12.55
C ALA A 198 -10.05 14.55 -14.04
N TYR A 199 -9.36 13.67 -14.76
CA TYR A 199 -9.20 13.77 -16.21
C TYR A 199 -10.55 13.72 -16.93
N ASP A 200 -11.43 12.79 -16.53
CA ASP A 200 -12.79 12.66 -17.06
C ASP A 200 -13.65 13.90 -16.75
N GLN A 201 -13.32 14.68 -15.72
CA GLN A 201 -13.93 15.97 -15.40
C GLN A 201 -13.26 17.17 -16.10
N GLY A 202 -12.28 16.94 -16.98
CA GLY A 202 -11.66 17.98 -17.80
C GLY A 202 -10.30 18.49 -17.28
N VAL A 203 -9.75 17.91 -16.21
CA VAL A 203 -8.39 18.24 -15.73
C VAL A 203 -7.36 17.58 -16.64
N THR A 204 -7.05 18.21 -17.77
CA THR A 204 -6.17 17.65 -18.82
C THR A 204 -4.76 17.30 -18.34
N ARG A 205 -4.27 17.96 -17.29
CA ARG A 205 -2.98 17.74 -16.63
C ARG A 205 -3.02 16.68 -15.52
N ALA A 206 -4.14 15.97 -15.32
CA ALA A 206 -4.30 15.06 -14.17
C ALA A 206 -3.23 13.95 -14.08
N PHE A 207 -2.59 13.59 -15.19
CA PHE A 207 -1.52 12.59 -15.24
C PHE A 207 -0.10 13.20 -15.28
N ASP A 208 0.06 14.52 -15.04
CA ASP A 208 1.38 15.17 -14.96
C ASP A 208 2.20 14.70 -13.75
N PHE A 209 1.56 14.04 -12.77
CA PHE A 209 2.24 13.33 -11.69
C PHE A 209 2.02 11.81 -11.76
N PRO A 210 3.06 11.00 -11.46
CA PRO A 210 3.04 9.56 -11.69
C PRO A 210 2.29 8.82 -10.58
N GLY A 211 1.91 7.57 -10.86
CA GLY A 211 1.56 6.61 -9.83
C GLY A 211 2.78 6.20 -9.01
N PHE A 212 2.55 5.83 -7.75
CA PHE A 212 3.63 5.43 -6.85
C PHE A 212 4.38 4.17 -7.30
N VAL A 213 3.74 3.29 -8.08
CA VAL A 213 4.38 2.05 -8.54
C VAL A 213 5.46 2.30 -9.58
N PRO A 214 5.18 2.95 -10.73
CA PRO A 214 6.24 3.31 -11.66
C PRO A 214 7.30 4.23 -11.03
N ALA A 215 6.90 5.11 -10.10
CA ALA A 215 7.82 6.05 -9.49
C ALA A 215 8.77 5.40 -8.45
N TYR A 216 8.30 4.43 -7.67
CA TYR A 216 9.02 3.99 -6.46
C TYR A 216 9.05 2.48 -6.21
N ILE A 217 7.98 1.75 -6.53
CA ILE A 217 7.81 0.36 -6.07
C ILE A 217 8.20 -0.69 -7.11
N ARG A 218 8.13 -0.38 -8.41
CA ARG A 218 8.41 -1.36 -9.48
C ARG A 218 9.76 -2.09 -9.36
N PRO A 219 10.87 -1.46 -8.93
CA PRO A 219 12.12 -2.19 -8.70
C PRO A 219 11.97 -3.36 -7.72
N LEU A 220 11.16 -3.19 -6.66
CA LEU A 220 10.86 -4.27 -5.71
C LEU A 220 10.07 -5.40 -6.38
N PHE A 221 9.13 -5.07 -7.27
CA PHE A 221 8.38 -6.09 -8.02
C PHE A 221 9.26 -6.90 -8.97
N CYS A 222 10.29 -6.28 -9.55
CA CYS A 222 11.27 -6.98 -10.39
C CYS A 222 12.05 -8.05 -9.61
N GLU A 223 12.21 -7.88 -8.29
CA GLU A 223 12.80 -8.89 -7.39
C GLU A 223 11.79 -9.92 -6.84
N GLY A 224 10.52 -9.84 -7.27
CA GLY A 224 9.42 -10.63 -6.75
C GLY A 224 8.98 -10.22 -5.33
N LYS A 225 9.43 -9.05 -4.83
CA LYS A 225 8.98 -8.52 -3.54
C LYS A 225 7.56 -7.97 -3.67
N GLY A 226 6.86 -7.95 -2.54
CA GLY A 226 5.51 -7.43 -2.42
C GLY A 226 4.92 -7.75 -1.06
N PRO A 227 3.65 -7.46 -0.81
CA PRO A 227 3.03 -7.44 0.52
C PRO A 227 2.72 -8.83 1.09
N PHE A 228 3.73 -9.70 1.13
CA PHE A 228 3.72 -10.99 1.80
C PHE A 228 3.42 -10.82 3.28
N ARG A 229 2.49 -11.63 3.78
CA ARG A 229 1.97 -11.54 5.15
C ARG A 229 1.61 -12.90 5.70
N TRP A 230 1.53 -12.99 7.01
CA TRP A 230 1.00 -14.17 7.69
C TRP A 230 0.17 -13.81 8.91
N VAL A 231 -0.63 -14.78 9.36
CA VAL A 231 -1.58 -14.67 10.47
C VAL A 231 -1.44 -15.89 11.36
N ALA A 232 -1.26 -15.68 12.66
CA ALA A 232 -1.22 -16.75 13.65
C ALA A 232 -2.65 -17.15 14.05
N LEU A 233 -3.10 -18.36 13.67
CA LEU A 233 -4.46 -18.81 13.97
C LEU A 233 -4.71 -19.11 15.45
N SER A 234 -3.64 -19.20 16.25
CA SER A 234 -3.71 -19.34 17.71
C SER A 234 -4.33 -18.12 18.39
N GLY A 235 -4.28 -16.96 17.75
CA GLY A 235 -4.60 -15.68 18.39
C GLY A 235 -3.49 -15.18 19.34
N ASP A 236 -2.37 -15.89 19.47
CA ASP A 236 -1.29 -15.55 20.39
C ASP A 236 -0.25 -14.63 19.70
N PRO A 237 -0.01 -13.40 20.21
CA PRO A 237 0.99 -12.51 19.64
C PRO A 237 2.42 -13.05 19.71
N ASN A 238 2.71 -13.98 20.63
CA ASN A 238 4.03 -14.59 20.74
C ASN A 238 4.39 -15.44 19.51
N ASP A 239 3.40 -16.01 18.81
CA ASP A 239 3.67 -16.73 17.55
C ASP A 239 4.20 -15.76 16.48
N ILE A 240 3.78 -14.49 16.50
CA ILE A 240 4.35 -13.46 15.62
C ILE A 240 5.78 -13.11 16.03
N LEU A 241 6.09 -13.01 17.32
CA LEU A 241 7.46 -12.76 17.78
C LEU A 241 8.42 -13.89 17.39
N ILE A 242 7.97 -15.15 17.49
CA ILE A 242 8.77 -16.31 17.08
C ILE A 242 9.01 -16.29 15.56
N THR A 243 7.99 -15.97 14.77
CA THR A 243 8.13 -15.88 13.31
C THR A 243 8.99 -14.68 12.87
N ASP A 244 8.88 -13.53 13.54
CA ASP A 244 9.75 -12.37 13.33
C ASP A 244 11.22 -12.77 13.58
N ASN A 245 11.53 -13.43 14.70
CA ASN A 245 12.88 -13.93 14.99
C ASN A 245 13.38 -14.98 13.99
N THR A 246 12.50 -15.87 13.53
CA THR A 246 12.84 -16.86 12.51
C THR A 246 13.25 -16.18 11.20
N ILE A 247 12.57 -15.09 10.81
CA ILE A 247 12.99 -14.30 9.64
C ILE A 247 14.37 -13.67 9.88
N ARG A 248 14.64 -13.13 11.08
CA ARG A 248 15.96 -12.58 11.44
C ARG A 248 17.08 -13.62 11.27
N GLU A 249 16.81 -14.88 11.62
CA GLU A 249 17.77 -15.99 11.45
C GLU A 249 17.97 -16.40 9.99
N ILE A 250 16.92 -16.39 9.17
CA ILE A 250 16.96 -16.83 7.76
C ILE A 250 17.59 -15.76 6.85
N LEU A 251 17.35 -14.48 7.15
CA LEU A 251 17.73 -13.33 6.32
C LEU A 251 18.61 -12.31 7.08
N PRO A 252 19.64 -12.72 7.83
CA PRO A 252 20.36 -11.85 8.77
C PRO A 252 21.12 -10.70 8.08
N HIS A 253 21.33 -10.78 6.77
CA HIS A 253 22.07 -9.80 6.00
C HIS A 253 21.18 -8.68 5.41
N ASP A 254 19.85 -8.82 5.45
CA ASP A 254 18.93 -7.80 4.95
C ASP A 254 18.67 -6.73 6.03
N THR A 255 19.54 -5.72 6.07
CA THR A 255 19.49 -4.66 7.08
C THR A 255 18.23 -3.79 6.97
N ALA A 256 17.65 -3.65 5.78
CA ALA A 256 16.39 -2.94 5.59
C ALA A 256 15.23 -3.73 6.20
N LEU A 257 15.20 -5.04 5.97
CA LEU A 257 14.22 -5.95 6.58
C LEU A 257 14.33 -5.98 8.11
N MET A 258 15.54 -6.03 8.67
CA MET A 258 15.73 -6.00 10.13
C MET A 258 15.15 -4.73 10.75
N ARG A 259 15.47 -3.58 10.15
CA ARG A 259 14.92 -2.28 10.57
C ARG A 259 13.39 -2.26 10.46
N TRP A 260 12.82 -2.83 9.40
CA TRP A 260 11.37 -2.97 9.28
C TRP A 260 10.78 -3.79 10.43
N LEU A 261 11.34 -4.97 10.74
CA LEU A 261 10.87 -5.83 11.82
C LEU A 261 10.93 -5.13 13.18
N ASP A 262 12.04 -4.44 13.48
CA ASP A 262 12.21 -3.70 14.74
C ASP A 262 11.17 -2.58 14.89
N MET A 263 10.92 -1.84 13.81
CA MET A 263 9.88 -0.80 13.83
C MET A 263 8.46 -1.40 13.91
N ALA A 264 8.20 -2.50 13.20
CA ALA A 264 6.91 -3.17 13.21
C ALA A 264 6.58 -3.74 14.60
N GLU A 265 7.57 -4.31 15.29
CA GLU A 265 7.47 -4.77 16.67
C GLU A 265 7.22 -3.61 17.65
N ALA A 266 7.99 -2.52 17.53
CA ALA A 266 7.89 -1.39 18.46
C ALA A 266 6.61 -0.54 18.28
N ARG A 267 6.10 -0.44 17.05
CA ARG A 267 5.08 0.57 16.70
C ARG A 267 3.71 -0.01 16.34
N VAL A 268 3.65 -1.23 15.80
CA VAL A 268 2.39 -1.75 15.25
C VAL A 268 1.57 -2.45 16.32
N ALA A 269 0.35 -1.96 16.56
CA ALA A 269 -0.63 -2.69 17.36
C ALA A 269 -1.36 -3.74 16.49
N PHE A 270 -1.49 -4.97 17.00
CA PHE A 270 -2.28 -6.01 16.34
C PHE A 270 -3.78 -5.67 16.31
N GLN A 271 -4.47 -6.16 15.28
CA GLN A 271 -5.90 -5.93 15.06
C GLN A 271 -6.58 -7.26 14.72
N GLY A 272 -7.32 -7.85 15.65
CA GLY A 272 -7.88 -9.21 15.49
C GLY A 272 -6.80 -10.27 15.74
N LEU A 273 -6.75 -11.31 14.91
CA LEU A 273 -5.67 -12.29 14.97
C LEU A 273 -4.31 -11.60 14.75
N PRO A 274 -3.29 -11.88 15.59
CA PRO A 274 -1.95 -11.38 15.38
C PRO A 274 -1.45 -11.77 13.99
N ALA A 275 -0.91 -10.78 13.29
CA ALA A 275 -0.49 -10.89 11.91
C ALA A 275 0.68 -9.96 11.67
N ARG A 276 1.47 -10.26 10.63
CA ARG A 276 2.61 -9.45 10.24
C ARG A 276 2.63 -9.27 8.73
N ILE A 277 2.95 -8.06 8.30
CA ILE A 277 3.34 -7.76 6.92
C ILE A 277 4.88 -7.75 6.86
N CYS A 278 5.45 -8.38 5.84
CA CYS A 278 6.89 -8.40 5.63
C CYS A 278 7.19 -8.63 4.14
N TRP A 279 7.71 -7.63 3.44
CA TRP A 279 7.93 -7.72 2.00
C TRP A 279 9.12 -8.64 1.68
N LEU A 280 8.80 -9.83 1.19
CA LEU A 280 9.78 -10.86 0.80
C LEU A 280 9.74 -11.12 -0.70
N GLY A 281 10.92 -11.36 -1.28
CA GLY A 281 11.10 -11.57 -2.71
C GLY A 281 11.01 -13.03 -3.16
N TYR A 282 11.27 -13.27 -4.44
CA TYR A 282 11.41 -14.62 -4.97
C TYR A 282 12.51 -15.39 -4.22
N GLY A 283 12.25 -16.67 -3.92
CA GLY A 283 13.12 -17.54 -3.11
C GLY A 283 12.95 -17.36 -1.60
N ASP A 284 12.89 -16.12 -1.11
CA ASP A 284 12.79 -15.87 0.34
C ASP A 284 11.40 -16.21 0.89
N ARG A 285 10.33 -15.97 0.11
CA ARG A 285 8.97 -16.39 0.49
C ARG A 285 8.89 -17.90 0.78
N GLU A 286 9.48 -18.71 -0.08
CA GLU A 286 9.52 -20.17 0.10
C GLU A 286 10.30 -20.55 1.37
N ARG A 287 11.52 -20.04 1.51
CA ARG A 287 12.39 -20.34 2.66
C ARG A 287 11.68 -20.04 3.98
N VAL A 288 11.04 -18.88 4.06
CA VAL A 288 10.27 -18.46 5.25
C VAL A 288 9.02 -19.31 5.43
N GLY A 289 8.26 -19.60 4.37
CA GLY A 289 7.06 -20.43 4.48
C GLY A 289 7.32 -21.85 4.96
N LEU A 290 8.39 -22.49 4.46
CA LEU A 290 8.82 -23.82 4.91
C LEU A 290 9.31 -23.78 6.37
N ALA A 291 10.04 -22.73 6.75
CA ALA A 291 10.46 -22.56 8.14
C ALA A 291 9.26 -22.40 9.08
N PHE A 292 8.24 -21.62 8.69
CA PHE A 292 7.01 -21.48 9.47
C PHE A 292 6.27 -22.81 9.62
N ASN A 293 6.21 -23.62 8.56
CA ASN A 293 5.62 -24.96 8.64
C ASN A 293 6.40 -25.86 9.61
N ALA A 294 7.73 -25.77 9.62
CA ALA A 294 8.56 -26.47 10.60
C ALA A 294 8.29 -26.00 12.04
N LEU A 295 8.12 -24.69 12.27
CA LEU A 295 7.74 -24.17 13.60
C LEU A 295 6.43 -24.77 14.10
N VAL A 296 5.42 -24.91 13.23
CA VAL A 296 4.12 -25.51 13.56
C VAL A 296 4.30 -26.99 13.89
N ARG A 297 5.05 -27.73 13.06
CA ARG A 297 5.35 -29.16 13.27
C ARG A 297 6.07 -29.43 14.59
N ASP A 298 7.03 -28.57 14.93
CA ASP A 298 7.84 -28.68 16.15
C ASP A 298 7.11 -28.15 17.40
N GLY A 299 5.89 -27.61 17.25
CA GLY A 299 5.12 -27.02 18.35
C GLY A 299 5.74 -25.75 18.94
N LYS A 300 6.62 -25.07 18.19
CA LYS A 300 7.22 -23.79 18.59
C LYS A 300 6.22 -22.64 18.50
N VAL A 301 5.28 -22.72 17.56
CA VAL A 301 4.09 -21.87 17.52
C VAL A 301 2.85 -22.69 17.87
N LYS A 302 1.82 -22.04 18.41
CA LYS A 302 0.72 -22.74 19.09
C LYS A 302 -0.33 -23.33 18.16
N ALA A 303 -0.40 -22.88 16.91
CA ALA A 303 -1.37 -23.31 15.92
C ALA A 303 -0.84 -23.10 14.50
N PRO A 304 -1.52 -23.63 13.46
CA PRO A 304 -1.19 -23.34 12.07
C PRO A 304 -1.11 -21.85 11.75
N ILE A 305 -0.28 -21.52 10.76
CA ILE A 305 -0.07 -20.15 10.28
C ILE A 305 -0.67 -20.03 8.88
N VAL A 306 -1.50 -19.01 8.68
CA VAL A 306 -1.99 -18.65 7.35
C VAL A 306 -0.97 -17.73 6.69
N ILE A 307 -0.55 -18.03 5.47
CA ILE A 307 0.40 -17.23 4.69
C ILE A 307 -0.31 -16.74 3.43
N GLY A 308 -0.24 -15.44 3.15
CA GLY A 308 -0.84 -14.86 1.95
C GLY A 308 -0.27 -13.49 1.64
N ARG A 309 -1.04 -12.68 0.92
CA ARG A 309 -0.66 -11.33 0.51
C ARG A 309 -1.86 -10.49 0.09
N ASP A 310 -1.63 -9.21 -0.18
CA ASP A 310 -2.56 -8.43 -0.98
C ASP A 310 -2.65 -8.97 -2.42
N HIS A 311 -3.68 -8.53 -3.15
CA HIS A 311 -3.78 -8.72 -4.59
C HIS A 311 -2.84 -7.78 -5.37
N LEU A 312 -2.42 -6.66 -4.75
CA LEU A 312 -1.27 -5.88 -5.21
C LEU A 312 -0.01 -6.71 -4.94
N ASP A 313 0.60 -7.25 -5.98
CA ASP A 313 1.88 -7.94 -5.91
C ASP A 313 2.52 -8.01 -7.30
N CYS A 314 3.80 -8.33 -7.34
CA CYS A 314 4.65 -8.35 -8.54
C CYS A 314 4.06 -9.08 -9.75
N GLY A 315 3.25 -10.14 -9.57
CA GLY A 315 2.73 -10.96 -10.66
C GLY A 315 1.23 -11.15 -10.69
N SER A 316 0.47 -10.45 -9.85
CA SER A 316 -0.92 -10.82 -9.57
C SER A 316 -1.94 -9.76 -9.95
N VAL A 317 -1.56 -8.71 -10.67
CA VAL A 317 -2.45 -7.60 -11.01
C VAL A 317 -2.11 -6.98 -12.36
N ALA A 318 -3.16 -6.63 -13.11
CA ALA A 318 -3.12 -5.70 -14.23
C ALA A 318 -4.01 -4.50 -13.86
N SER A 319 -3.43 -3.30 -13.85
CA SER A 319 -4.04 -2.07 -13.39
C SER A 319 -3.28 -0.86 -13.98
N PRO A 320 -3.67 -0.38 -15.17
CA PRO A 320 -2.95 0.66 -15.92
C PRO A 320 -2.82 2.01 -15.21
N ASN A 321 -3.66 2.29 -14.21
CA ASN A 321 -3.58 3.53 -13.43
C ASN A 321 -2.91 3.32 -12.06
N ARG A 322 -2.27 2.16 -11.84
CA ARG A 322 -1.60 1.81 -10.59
C ARG A 322 -0.41 0.87 -10.80
N GLU A 323 -0.56 -0.44 -10.58
CA GLU A 323 0.59 -1.36 -10.54
C GLU A 323 1.30 -1.53 -11.89
N THR A 324 0.54 -1.47 -12.97
CA THR A 324 1.05 -1.69 -14.33
C THR A 324 1.04 -0.41 -15.15
N GLU A 325 0.97 0.75 -14.49
CA GLU A 325 1.07 2.06 -15.15
C GLU A 325 2.45 2.27 -15.78
N ALA A 326 2.51 2.61 -17.06
CA ALA A 326 3.74 2.87 -17.79
C ALA A 326 4.72 1.67 -17.71
N MET A 327 4.28 0.49 -18.13
CA MET A 327 5.20 -0.63 -18.35
C MET A 327 6.18 -0.26 -19.47
N LYS A 328 7.44 -0.70 -19.36
CA LYS A 328 8.53 -0.34 -20.30
C LYS A 328 8.22 -0.69 -21.76
N ASP A 329 7.45 -1.76 -21.98
CA ASP A 329 7.01 -2.28 -23.28
C ASP A 329 5.59 -1.86 -23.68
N GLY A 330 4.90 -1.05 -22.85
CA GLY A 330 3.51 -0.65 -23.06
C GLY A 330 2.46 -1.73 -22.76
N SER A 331 2.84 -2.81 -22.05
CA SER A 331 1.95 -3.93 -21.69
C SER A 331 0.95 -3.64 -20.55
N ASP A 332 0.71 -2.37 -20.23
CA ASP A 332 -0.03 -1.90 -19.06
C ASP A 332 -1.37 -2.63 -18.84
N ALA A 333 -2.13 -2.82 -19.91
CA ALA A 333 -3.49 -3.38 -19.89
C ALA A 333 -3.55 -4.91 -20.08
N ILE A 334 -2.41 -5.60 -20.27
CA ILE A 334 -2.41 -7.05 -20.46
C ILE A 334 -2.79 -7.76 -19.16
N ALA A 335 -3.97 -8.36 -19.15
CA ALA A 335 -4.57 -9.01 -18.00
C ALA A 335 -4.41 -10.54 -17.96
N ASP A 336 -3.62 -11.13 -18.86
CA ASP A 336 -3.33 -12.57 -18.83
C ASP A 336 -2.58 -12.96 -17.55
N TRP A 337 -1.63 -12.13 -17.12
CA TRP A 337 -0.78 -12.37 -15.95
C TRP A 337 -1.52 -12.64 -14.64
N PRO A 338 -2.47 -11.81 -14.17
CA PRO A 338 -3.25 -12.12 -12.97
C PRO A 338 -4.09 -13.40 -13.11
N ILE A 339 -4.58 -13.73 -14.30
CA ILE A 339 -5.32 -14.97 -14.54
C ILE A 339 -4.37 -16.19 -14.44
N LEU A 340 -3.21 -16.12 -15.08
CA LEU A 340 -2.16 -17.13 -14.98
C LEU A 340 -1.66 -17.30 -13.54
N ASN A 341 -1.53 -16.19 -12.78
CA ASN A 341 -1.19 -16.22 -11.37
C ASN A 341 -2.23 -17.01 -10.55
N ALA A 342 -3.52 -16.78 -10.77
CA ALA A 342 -4.57 -17.54 -10.11
C ALA A 342 -4.49 -19.04 -10.46
N LEU A 343 -4.39 -19.36 -11.76
CA LEU A 343 -4.36 -20.74 -12.24
C LEU A 343 -3.15 -21.50 -11.70
N VAL A 344 -1.94 -20.92 -11.75
CA VAL A 344 -0.73 -21.60 -11.28
C VAL A 344 -0.77 -21.83 -9.76
N ASN A 345 -1.29 -20.87 -8.99
CA ASN A 345 -1.45 -21.03 -7.55
C ASN A 345 -2.49 -22.09 -7.18
N ALA A 346 -3.59 -22.19 -7.95
CA ALA A 346 -4.61 -23.20 -7.76
C ALA A 346 -4.05 -24.62 -8.03
N VAL A 347 -3.33 -24.79 -9.14
CA VAL A 347 -2.70 -26.07 -9.51
C VAL A 347 -1.59 -26.48 -8.54
N ASN A 348 -0.80 -25.52 -8.05
CA ASN A 348 0.31 -25.81 -7.14
C ASN A 348 -0.12 -26.14 -5.71
N GLY A 349 -1.38 -25.85 -5.36
CA GLY A 349 -2.01 -26.28 -4.11
C GLY A 349 -2.09 -25.18 -3.05
N ALA A 350 -2.33 -23.93 -3.44
CA ALA A 350 -2.76 -22.90 -2.49
C ALA A 350 -4.05 -23.35 -1.78
N SER A 351 -4.21 -22.98 -0.52
CA SER A 351 -5.38 -23.36 0.28
C SER A 351 -6.66 -22.67 -0.21
N TRP A 352 -6.55 -21.41 -0.66
CA TRP A 352 -7.57 -20.78 -1.49
C TRP A 352 -6.97 -19.76 -2.44
N VAL A 353 -7.66 -19.58 -3.57
CA VAL A 353 -7.30 -18.64 -4.63
C VAL A 353 -8.52 -17.81 -4.97
N SER A 354 -8.30 -16.53 -5.28
CA SER A 354 -9.35 -15.59 -5.64
C SER A 354 -8.98 -14.80 -6.89
N VAL A 355 -9.97 -14.55 -7.76
CA VAL A 355 -9.86 -13.59 -8.86
C VAL A 355 -10.91 -12.51 -8.62
N HIS A 356 -10.50 -11.26 -8.67
CA HIS A 356 -11.36 -10.11 -8.44
C HIS A 356 -11.15 -9.07 -9.55
N HIS A 357 -12.14 -8.20 -9.70
CA HIS A 357 -12.14 -7.08 -10.62
C HIS A 357 -12.35 -5.76 -9.86
N GLY A 358 -11.62 -4.72 -10.28
CA GLY A 358 -11.79 -3.33 -9.86
C GLY A 358 -11.33 -2.99 -8.43
N GLY A 359 -10.52 -3.85 -7.79
CA GLY A 359 -10.02 -3.58 -6.45
C GLY A 359 -9.07 -2.39 -6.43
N GLY A 360 -9.40 -1.44 -5.56
CA GLY A 360 -8.63 -0.25 -5.23
C GLY A 360 -8.67 0.89 -6.26
N VAL A 361 -8.78 0.60 -7.56
CA VAL A 361 -8.95 1.62 -8.62
C VAL A 361 -10.38 1.73 -9.16
N GLY A 362 -11.29 0.84 -8.74
CA GLY A 362 -12.71 0.89 -9.11
C GLY A 362 -13.04 0.03 -10.32
N MET A 363 -14.34 -0.12 -10.60
CA MET A 363 -14.83 -0.98 -11.68
C MET A 363 -14.25 -0.58 -13.04
N GLY A 364 -13.77 -1.55 -13.81
CA GLY A 364 -13.24 -1.35 -15.16
C GLY A 364 -11.73 -1.14 -15.22
N TYR A 365 -11.08 -0.86 -14.08
CA TYR A 365 -9.69 -0.39 -14.06
C TYR A 365 -8.66 -1.43 -13.61
N SER A 366 -9.08 -2.59 -13.09
CA SER A 366 -8.12 -3.64 -12.69
C SER A 366 -8.68 -5.06 -12.71
N LEU A 367 -7.78 -6.00 -12.98
CA LEU A 367 -7.98 -7.44 -12.82
C LEU A 367 -6.83 -8.00 -11.96
N HIS A 368 -7.15 -8.76 -10.92
CA HIS A 368 -6.12 -9.22 -10.00
C HIS A 368 -6.48 -10.47 -9.21
N ALA A 369 -5.44 -11.23 -8.86
CA ALA A 369 -5.53 -12.50 -8.16
C ALA A 369 -4.93 -12.43 -6.74
N GLY A 370 -5.56 -13.19 -5.85
CA GLY A 370 -5.08 -13.42 -4.49
C GLY A 370 -4.82 -14.90 -4.30
N MET A 371 -3.86 -15.21 -3.45
CA MET A 371 -3.58 -16.58 -3.03
C MET A 371 -3.28 -16.58 -1.55
N VAL A 372 -3.69 -17.67 -0.89
CA VAL A 372 -3.37 -17.93 0.50
C VAL A 372 -3.12 -19.43 0.67
N ILE A 373 -2.15 -19.76 1.50
CA ILE A 373 -1.73 -21.12 1.81
C ILE A 373 -1.52 -21.28 3.32
N VAL A 374 -1.96 -22.42 3.87
CA VAL A 374 -1.84 -22.74 5.30
C VAL A 374 -0.60 -23.60 5.53
N ALA A 375 0.25 -23.15 6.45
CA ALA A 375 1.31 -23.94 7.06
C ALA A 375 0.76 -24.64 8.31
N ASP A 376 0.43 -25.92 8.20
CA ASP A 376 -0.22 -26.74 9.23
C ASP A 376 0.71 -27.76 9.91
N GLY A 377 2.01 -27.73 9.58
CA GLY A 377 3.04 -28.63 10.10
C GLY A 377 3.19 -29.94 9.33
N THR A 378 2.29 -30.24 8.40
CA THR A 378 2.31 -31.51 7.66
C THR A 378 3.41 -31.52 6.58
N VAL A 379 3.87 -32.71 6.21
CA VAL A 379 4.83 -32.90 5.11
C VAL A 379 4.17 -32.55 3.76
N GLU A 380 2.86 -32.77 3.65
CA GLU A 380 2.06 -32.39 2.49
C GLU A 380 1.99 -30.87 2.33
N ALA A 381 1.94 -30.11 3.43
CA ALA A 381 2.06 -28.65 3.40
C ALA A 381 3.43 -28.19 2.93
N ASP A 382 4.54 -28.85 3.32
CA ASP A 382 5.88 -28.51 2.81
C ASP A 382 5.93 -28.56 1.27
N ALA A 383 5.38 -29.62 0.68
CA ALA A 383 5.36 -29.77 -0.78
C ALA A 383 4.51 -28.68 -1.48
N ARG A 384 3.37 -28.29 -0.89
CA ARG A 384 2.51 -27.22 -1.42
C ARG A 384 3.16 -25.85 -1.27
N LEU A 385 3.71 -25.54 -0.10
CA LEU A 385 4.43 -24.30 0.19
C LEU A 385 5.61 -24.12 -0.76
N GLY A 386 6.42 -25.17 -0.95
CA GLY A 386 7.56 -25.16 -1.87
C GLY A 386 7.18 -24.79 -3.31
N ARG A 387 6.04 -25.27 -3.81
CA ARG A 387 5.57 -24.92 -5.16
C ARG A 387 4.92 -23.54 -5.21
N VAL A 388 3.98 -23.27 -4.32
CA VAL A 388 3.14 -22.06 -4.34
C VAL A 388 3.96 -20.81 -4.06
N LEU A 389 4.86 -20.85 -3.08
CA LEU A 389 5.70 -19.70 -2.70
C LEU A 389 6.91 -19.50 -3.63
N GLN A 390 7.17 -20.43 -4.55
CA GLN A 390 8.03 -20.19 -5.71
C GLN A 390 7.22 -19.62 -6.89
N SER A 391 6.11 -20.26 -7.28
CA SER A 391 5.38 -19.88 -8.49
C SER A 391 4.71 -18.51 -8.40
N ASP A 392 4.22 -18.14 -7.22
CA ASP A 392 3.51 -16.89 -7.01
C ASP A 392 4.40 -15.64 -7.25
N PRO A 393 5.52 -15.44 -6.52
CA PRO A 393 6.46 -14.37 -6.84
C PRO A 393 7.19 -14.63 -8.17
N GLY A 394 7.33 -15.90 -8.59
CA GLY A 394 7.95 -16.27 -9.87
C GLY A 394 7.20 -15.71 -11.07
N MET A 395 5.86 -15.72 -11.02
CA MET A 395 5.02 -15.07 -12.02
C MET A 395 5.34 -13.58 -12.15
N GLY A 396 5.62 -12.91 -11.03
CA GLY A 396 5.96 -11.48 -11.03
C GLY A 396 7.32 -11.19 -11.65
N VAL A 397 8.34 -11.99 -11.31
CA VAL A 397 9.65 -11.87 -11.97
C VAL A 397 9.51 -12.14 -13.47
N LEU A 398 8.81 -13.21 -13.86
CA LEU A 398 8.58 -13.55 -15.27
C LEU A 398 7.86 -12.45 -16.04
N ARG A 399 6.79 -11.88 -15.48
CA ARG A 399 6.06 -10.76 -16.08
C ARG A 399 6.94 -9.55 -16.35
N HIS A 400 7.83 -9.21 -15.42
CA HIS A 400 8.72 -8.05 -15.58
C HIS A 400 9.94 -8.37 -16.46
N VAL A 401 10.38 -9.62 -16.53
CA VAL A 401 11.34 -10.08 -17.55
C VAL A 401 10.75 -9.92 -18.95
N ASP A 402 9.51 -10.38 -19.15
CA ASP A 402 8.80 -10.28 -20.42
C ASP A 402 8.66 -8.83 -20.89
N ALA A 403 8.34 -7.92 -19.97
CA ALA A 403 8.29 -6.49 -20.23
C ALA A 403 9.67 -5.81 -20.38
N GLY A 404 10.78 -6.56 -20.31
CA GLY A 404 12.14 -6.08 -20.59
C GLY A 404 12.81 -5.28 -19.46
N TYR A 405 12.44 -5.49 -18.19
CA TYR A 405 13.12 -4.86 -17.06
C TYR A 405 14.43 -5.58 -16.73
N ASP A 406 15.54 -4.83 -16.75
CA ASP A 406 16.89 -5.37 -16.53
C ASP A 406 17.04 -5.95 -15.12
N GLU A 407 16.45 -5.30 -14.12
CA GLU A 407 16.44 -5.78 -12.73
C GLU A 407 15.74 -7.14 -12.61
N ALA A 408 14.66 -7.36 -13.36
CA ALA A 408 13.93 -8.63 -13.35
C ALA A 408 14.72 -9.72 -14.07
N ILE A 409 15.40 -9.39 -15.18
CA ILE A 409 16.30 -10.31 -15.91
C ILE A 409 17.47 -10.74 -15.02
N LEU A 410 18.08 -9.79 -14.31
CA LEU A 410 19.16 -10.06 -13.35
C LEU A 410 18.66 -10.92 -12.18
N CYS A 411 17.49 -10.61 -11.62
CA CYS A 411 16.86 -11.42 -10.57
C CYS A 411 16.60 -12.86 -11.04
N ALA A 412 16.04 -13.02 -12.24
CA ALA A 412 15.75 -14.31 -12.84
C ALA A 412 17.03 -15.15 -13.02
N ALA A 413 18.09 -14.56 -13.56
CA ALA A 413 19.38 -15.21 -13.73
C ALA A 413 20.03 -15.58 -12.38
N ALA A 414 20.04 -14.66 -11.42
CA ALA A 414 20.66 -14.86 -10.12
C ALA A 414 19.96 -15.91 -9.26
N LYS A 415 18.62 -15.99 -9.34
CA LYS A 415 17.79 -16.89 -8.52
C LYS A 415 17.28 -18.12 -9.27
N GLY A 416 17.67 -18.31 -10.53
CA GLY A 416 17.32 -19.48 -11.33
C GLY A 416 15.85 -19.56 -11.71
N VAL A 417 15.17 -18.43 -11.90
CA VAL A 417 13.78 -18.40 -12.40
C VAL A 417 13.79 -18.91 -13.84
N ARG A 418 12.99 -19.95 -14.12
CA ARG A 418 12.90 -20.54 -15.45
C ARG A 418 12.07 -19.66 -16.37
N THR A 419 12.72 -18.94 -17.27
CA THR A 419 12.08 -18.24 -18.38
C THR A 419 11.95 -19.19 -19.57
N PRO A 420 10.79 -19.24 -20.28
CA PRO A 420 10.76 -19.77 -21.63
C PRO A 420 11.81 -18.98 -22.43
N ALA A 421 12.70 -19.67 -23.15
CA ALA A 421 13.84 -19.04 -23.81
C ALA A 421 13.42 -17.73 -24.51
N THR A 422 14.15 -16.64 -24.21
CA THR A 422 14.03 -15.34 -24.89
C THR A 422 13.88 -15.56 -26.39
N PHE A 423 12.75 -15.15 -26.96
CA PHE A 423 12.49 -15.20 -28.40
C PHE A 423 13.40 -14.24 -29.17
#